data_AF-P28215-F1
#
_entry.id   AF-P28215-F1
#
_cell.length_a   1.000
_cell.length_b   1.000
_cell.length_c   1.000
_cell.angle_alpha   90.00
_cell.angle_beta   90.00
_cell.angle_gamma   90.00
#
_symmetry.space_group_name_H-M   'P 1'
#
loop_
_entity.id
_entity.type
_entity.pdbx_description
1 polymer ?
#
loop_
_entity_poly.entity_id
_entity_poly.type
_entity_poly.pdbx_seq_one_letter_code
_entity_poly.pdbx_strand_id
1 'polypeptide(L)'
;WMMIVEQKCRVIVMLAKCFEAGKKKCQKYWPDSEETKTFGRVKVFNAEEVKYCGFLRRRFHIESFDEMMSVEVFQYQYINWPDHSVPNTTSNLVRMHKYVIQCLEEIGGDAPMVV
;
A
#
# COMPACT_ATOMS: atom_id res chain seq x y z
N TRP A 1 8.04 -7.30 1.28
CA TRP A 1 8.43 -7.21 -0.14
C TRP A 1 8.69 -8.56 -0.78
N MET A 2 9.52 -9.45 -0.23
CA MET A 2 9.66 -10.81 -0.78
C MET A 2 8.31 -11.53 -0.96
N MET A 3 7.46 -11.53 0.07
CA MET A 3 6.10 -12.08 -0.05
C MET A 3 5.26 -11.42 -1.17
N ILE A 4 5.40 -10.11 -1.37
CA ILE A 4 4.68 -9.38 -2.43
C ILE A 4 5.13 -9.86 -3.82
N VAL A 5 6.44 -10.08 -3.98
CA VAL A 5 7.07 -10.62 -5.19
C VAL A 5 6.61 -12.06 -5.43
N GLU A 6 6.81 -12.95 -4.44
CA GLU A 6 6.52 -14.39 -4.55
C GLU A 6 5.05 -14.68 -4.83
N GLN A 7 4.15 -14.00 -4.12
CA GLN A 7 2.69 -14.16 -4.28
C GLN A 7 2.13 -13.31 -5.42
N LYS A 8 3.00 -12.58 -6.14
CA LYS A 8 2.63 -11.69 -7.24
C LYS A 8 1.57 -10.66 -6.84
N CYS A 9 1.52 -10.28 -5.56
CA CYS A 9 0.57 -9.29 -5.06
C CYS A 9 0.86 -7.93 -5.69
N ARG A 10 -0.17 -7.29 -6.23
CA ARG A 10 -0.05 -5.97 -6.87
C ARG A 10 -0.75 -4.86 -6.07
N VAL A 11 -1.58 -5.22 -5.09
CA VAL A 11 -2.31 -4.27 -4.23
C VAL A 11 -2.09 -4.59 -2.76
N ILE A 12 -1.77 -3.54 -2.00
CA ILE A 12 -1.62 -3.53 -0.55
C ILE A 12 -2.67 -2.56 0.01
N VAL A 13 -3.45 -2.98 0.98
CA VAL A 13 -4.28 -2.14 1.82
C VAL A 13 -3.58 -2.03 3.17
N MET A 14 -3.58 -0.83 3.75
CA MET A 14 -3.02 -0.57 5.07
C MET A 14 -4.04 0.20 5.89
N LEU A 15 -4.55 -0.41 6.96
CA LEU A 15 -5.63 0.17 7.76
C LEU A 15 -5.16 0.89 9.03
N ALA A 16 -3.85 1.14 9.16
CA ALA A 16 -3.26 1.78 10.32
C ALA A 16 -2.28 2.90 9.93
N LYS A 17 -2.00 3.81 10.86
CA LYS A 17 -0.84 4.71 10.77
C LYS A 17 0.43 4.02 11.24
N CYS A 18 1.60 4.55 10.90
CA CYS A 18 2.85 4.08 11.51
C CYS A 18 2.89 4.35 13.01
N PHE A 19 2.30 5.47 13.45
CA PHE A 19 2.21 5.88 14.85
C PHE A 19 0.78 6.33 15.18
N GLU A 20 0.28 5.89 16.34
CA GLU A 20 -1.00 6.27 16.91
C GLU A 20 -0.81 6.54 18.40
N ALA A 21 -1.23 7.70 18.88
CA ALA A 21 -1.03 8.15 20.27
C ALA A 21 0.42 7.96 20.77
N GLY A 22 1.42 8.24 19.91
CA GLY A 22 2.85 8.09 20.22
C GLY A 22 3.37 6.65 20.22
N LYS A 23 2.50 5.64 20.05
CA LYS A 23 2.89 4.23 19.95
C LYS A 23 3.08 3.83 18.50
N LYS A 24 4.18 3.14 18.21
CA LYS A 24 4.46 2.57 16.89
C LYS A 24 3.55 1.37 16.65
N LYS A 25 2.74 1.42 15.58
CA LYS A 25 1.82 0.34 15.16
C LYS A 25 2.37 -0.43 13.97
N CYS A 26 3.02 0.27 13.04
CA CYS A 26 3.60 -0.32 11.83
C CYS A 26 4.94 0.31 11.51
N GLN A 27 5.94 -0.51 11.20
CA GLN A 27 7.18 -0.02 10.60
C GLN A 27 6.88 0.56 9.21
N LYS A 28 7.46 1.70 8.89
CA LYS A 28 7.43 2.20 7.52
C LYS A 28 8.28 1.27 6.64
N TYR A 29 7.60 0.47 5.83
CA TYR A 29 8.21 -0.51 4.92
C TYR A 29 8.32 0.02 3.49
N TRP A 30 8.07 1.30 3.25
CA TRP A 30 8.15 1.95 1.94
C TRP A 30 9.07 3.18 2.00
N PRO A 31 9.62 3.65 0.86
CA PRO A 31 10.41 4.88 0.78
C PRO A 31 9.53 6.14 0.84
N ASP A 32 10.16 7.29 1.08
CA ASP A 32 9.51 8.59 0.88
C ASP A 32 9.20 8.86 -0.60
N SER A 33 8.36 9.86 -0.88
CA SER A 33 7.96 10.21 -2.25
C SER A 33 9.18 10.54 -3.11
N GLU A 34 9.22 10.01 -4.33
CA GLU A 34 10.35 10.15 -5.27
C GLU A 34 11.69 9.59 -4.76
N GLU A 35 11.67 8.76 -3.71
CA GLU A 35 12.86 8.07 -3.22
C GLU A 35 12.85 6.58 -3.57
N THR A 36 14.06 6.02 -3.65
CA THR A 36 14.31 4.58 -3.79
C THR A 36 14.90 4.03 -2.50
N LYS A 37 14.40 2.88 -2.06
CA LYS A 37 14.98 2.14 -0.93
C LYS A 37 15.02 0.64 -1.24
N THR A 38 16.15 0.03 -0.89
CA THR A 38 16.34 -1.42 -1.00
C THR A 38 15.96 -2.11 0.29
N PHE A 39 15.08 -3.10 0.20
CA PHE A 39 14.62 -3.95 1.30
C PHE A 39 15.06 -5.39 1.05
N GLY A 40 16.25 -5.73 1.52
CA GLY A 40 16.86 -7.03 1.23
C GLY A 40 17.15 -7.18 -0.26
N ARG A 41 16.45 -8.11 -0.92
CA ARG A 41 16.63 -8.44 -2.35
C ARG A 41 15.61 -7.76 -3.28
N VAL A 42 14.84 -6.82 -2.75
CA VAL A 42 13.84 -6.05 -3.51
C VAL A 42 14.14 -4.57 -3.39
N LYS A 43 14.35 -3.90 -4.53
CA LYS A 43 14.41 -2.44 -4.62
C LYS A 43 13.01 -1.90 -4.82
N VAL A 44 12.67 -0.84 -4.10
CA VAL A 44 11.34 -0.21 -4.14
C VAL A 44 11.54 1.28 -4.39
N PHE A 45 10.90 1.82 -5.43
CA PHE A 45 10.84 3.23 -5.73
C PHE A 45 9.40 3.74 -5.53
N ASN A 46 9.23 4.86 -4.83
CA ASN A 46 7.93 5.50 -4.66
C ASN A 46 7.69 6.52 -5.78
N ALA A 47 7.00 6.07 -6.82
CA ALA A 47 6.81 6.83 -8.05
C ALA A 47 5.70 7.88 -7.95
N GLU A 48 4.74 7.71 -7.04
CA GLU A 48 3.62 8.64 -6.89
C GLU A 48 2.96 8.47 -5.53
N GLU A 49 2.57 9.60 -4.90
CA GLU A 49 1.71 9.62 -3.72
C GLU A 49 0.53 10.58 -3.93
N VAL A 50 -0.69 10.04 -3.89
CA VAL A 50 -1.94 10.81 -4.05
C VAL A 50 -2.72 10.79 -2.75
N LYS A 51 -3.00 11.97 -2.18
CA LYS A 51 -3.77 12.12 -0.95
C LYS A 51 -5.23 12.42 -1.26
N TYR A 52 -6.12 11.59 -0.73
CA TYR A 52 -7.57 11.77 -0.78
C TYR A 52 -8.11 12.20 0.60
N CYS A 53 -9.42 12.44 0.69
CA CYS A 53 -10.07 12.62 1.98
C CYS A 53 -10.12 11.26 2.71
N GLY A 54 -9.30 11.10 3.75
CA GLY A 54 -9.33 9.94 4.66
C GLY A 54 -8.44 8.75 4.30
N PHE A 55 -7.87 8.73 3.09
CA PHE A 55 -6.89 7.72 2.68
C PHE A 55 -5.89 8.32 1.70
N LEU A 56 -4.82 7.59 1.43
CA LEU A 56 -3.82 7.93 0.42
C LEU A 56 -3.51 6.71 -0.44
N ARG A 57 -3.08 6.95 -1.67
CA ARG A 57 -2.58 5.93 -2.61
C ARG A 57 -1.11 6.19 -2.87
N ARG A 58 -0.28 5.14 -2.83
CA ARG A 58 1.09 5.15 -3.35
C ARG A 58 1.22 4.19 -4.52
N ARG A 59 1.98 4.58 -5.53
CA ARG A 59 2.39 3.70 -6.65
C ARG A 59 3.88 3.42 -6.52
N PHE A 60 4.21 2.18 -6.24
CA PHE A 60 5.58 1.72 -6.13
C PHE A 60 6.02 1.03 -7.41
N HIS A 61 7.24 1.30 -7.85
CA HIS A 61 7.93 0.44 -8.79
C HIS A 61 8.85 -0.47 -8.00
N ILE A 62 8.69 -1.79 -8.14
CA ILE A 62 9.53 -2.76 -7.44
C ILE A 62 10.35 -3.59 -8.42
N GLU A 63 11.61 -3.81 -8.06
CA GLU A 63 12.55 -4.67 -8.80
C GLU A 63 13.03 -5.78 -7.86
N SER A 64 12.82 -7.04 -8.23
CA SER A 64 13.35 -8.19 -7.52
C SER A 64 14.64 -8.66 -8.18
N PHE A 65 15.72 -8.75 -7.41
CA PHE A 65 17.01 -9.23 -7.92
C PHE A 65 17.00 -10.73 -8.24
N ASP A 66 16.22 -11.50 -7.47
CA ASP A 66 16.18 -12.97 -7.61
C ASP A 66 15.28 -13.40 -8.78
N GLU A 67 14.11 -12.79 -8.91
CA GLU A 67 13.10 -13.15 -9.92
C GLU A 67 13.31 -12.41 -11.26
N MET A 68 14.29 -11.50 -11.33
CA MET A 68 14.51 -10.59 -12.47
C MET A 68 13.20 -9.92 -12.96
N MET A 69 12.32 -9.57 -12.03
CA MET A 69 11.02 -8.97 -12.33
C MET A 69 10.99 -7.50 -11.92
N SER A 70 10.24 -6.72 -12.68
CA SER A 70 9.96 -5.31 -12.44
C SER A 70 8.45 -5.08 -12.60
N VAL A 71 7.78 -4.67 -11.52
CA VAL A 71 6.31 -4.52 -11.49
C VAL A 71 5.86 -3.32 -10.67
N GLU A 72 4.64 -2.82 -10.93
CA GLU A 72 4.02 -1.77 -10.13
C GLU A 72 3.18 -2.33 -8.99
N VAL A 73 3.40 -1.88 -7.76
CA VAL A 73 2.57 -2.24 -6.60
C VAL A 73 1.87 -1.01 -6.06
N PHE A 74 0.56 -1.11 -5.86
CA PHE A 74 -0.27 -0.03 -5.34
C PHE A 74 -0.53 -0.24 -3.86
N GLN A 75 -0.30 0.78 -3.04
CA GLN A 75 -0.67 0.76 -1.62
C GLN A 75 -1.76 1.79 -1.35
N TYR A 76 -2.85 1.34 -0.72
CA TYR A 76 -3.94 2.18 -0.23
C TYR A 76 -3.88 2.21 1.29
N GLN A 77 -3.55 3.36 1.87
CA GLN A 77 -3.49 3.51 3.32
C GLN A 77 -4.66 4.36 3.82
N TYR A 78 -5.52 3.77 4.65
CA TYR A 78 -6.56 4.50 5.35
C TYR A 78 -5.95 5.24 6.55
N ILE A 79 -6.07 6.57 6.57
CA ILE A 79 -5.38 7.43 7.55
C ILE A 79 -6.33 8.06 8.57
N ASN A 80 -7.64 7.82 8.46
CA ASN A 80 -8.64 8.36 9.38
C ASN A 80 -9.28 7.29 10.26
N TRP A 81 -8.63 6.12 10.43
CA TRP A 81 -9.11 5.12 11.39
C TRP A 81 -8.71 5.55 12.82
N PRO A 82 -9.65 5.63 13.78
CA PRO A 82 -9.31 5.90 15.18
C PRO A 82 -8.81 4.63 15.91
N ASP A 83 -7.83 4.75 16.82
CA ASP A 83 -7.23 3.59 17.52
C ASP A 83 -8.25 2.74 18.33
N HIS A 84 -9.22 3.39 18.98
CA HIS A 84 -10.18 2.73 19.88
C HIS A 84 -11.64 2.90 19.46
N SER A 85 -11.88 3.27 18.20
CA SER A 85 -13.24 3.39 17.68
C SER A 85 -13.29 3.15 16.17
N VAL A 86 -14.47 3.32 15.58
CA VAL A 86 -14.68 3.27 14.14
C VAL A 86 -14.82 4.69 13.59
N PRO A 87 -14.53 4.92 12.30
CA PRO A 87 -14.81 6.22 11.68
C PRO A 87 -16.27 6.64 11.85
N ASN A 88 -16.50 7.94 12.14
CA ASN A 88 -17.85 8.51 12.29
C ASN A 88 -18.74 8.33 11.04
N THR A 89 -18.12 8.16 9.87
CA THR A 89 -18.80 7.86 8.61
C THR A 89 -18.01 6.80 7.84
N THR A 90 -18.73 5.96 7.10
CA THR A 90 -18.12 4.93 6.23
C THR A 90 -17.73 5.47 4.86
N SER A 91 -18.09 6.73 4.53
CA SER A 91 -17.95 7.31 3.19
C SER A 91 -16.54 7.19 2.60
N ASN A 92 -15.51 7.51 3.40
CA ASN A 92 -14.13 7.44 2.93
C ASN A 92 -13.64 5.99 2.79
N LEU A 93 -14.09 5.09 3.66
CA LEU A 93 -13.74 3.67 3.60
C LEU A 93 -14.37 3.01 2.38
N VAL A 94 -15.67 3.26 2.15
CA VAL A 94 -16.39 2.79 0.95
C VAL A 94 -15.78 3.38 -0.32
N ARG A 95 -15.40 4.66 -0.30
CA ARG A 95 -14.70 5.29 -1.42
C ARG A 95 -13.36 4.59 -1.68
N MET A 96 -12.51 4.43 -0.67
CA MET A 96 -11.23 3.72 -0.80
C MET A 96 -11.42 2.31 -1.35
N HIS A 97 -12.39 1.55 -0.82
CA HIS A 97 -12.73 0.22 -1.30
C HIS A 97 -13.07 0.20 -2.79
N LYS A 98 -13.86 1.17 -3.28
CA LYS A 98 -14.15 1.29 -4.73
C LYS A 98 -12.89 1.49 -5.57
N TYR A 99 -11.97 2.37 -5.15
CA TYR A 99 -10.69 2.55 -5.86
C TYR A 99 -9.82 1.30 -5.84
N VAL A 100 -9.86 0.55 -4.74
CA VAL A 100 -9.12 -0.69 -4.57
C VAL A 100 -9.66 -1.77 -5.51
N ILE A 101 -10.98 -1.96 -5.59
CA ILE A 101 -11.62 -2.90 -6.51
C ILE A 101 -11.34 -2.53 -7.96
N GLN A 102 -11.50 -1.25 -8.33
CA GLN A 102 -11.18 -0.78 -9.68
C GLN A 102 -9.71 -1.06 -10.04
N CYS A 103 -8.79 -0.82 -9.12
CA CYS A 103 -7.36 -1.10 -9.34
C CYS A 103 -7.08 -2.59 -9.55
N LEU A 104 -7.74 -3.48 -8.79
CA LEU A 104 -7.65 -4.92 -9.02
C LEU A 104 -8.16 -5.32 -10.41
N GLU A 105 -9.30 -4.78 -10.82
CA GLU A 105 -9.89 -5.04 -12.14
C GLU A 105 -8.97 -4.57 -13.28
N GLU A 106 -8.34 -3.40 -13.13
CA GLU A 106 -7.39 -2.84 -14.11
C GLU A 106 -6.10 -3.66 -14.22
N ILE A 107 -5.57 -4.15 -13.09
CA ILE A 107 -4.37 -5.00 -13.08
C ILE A 107 -4.67 -6.38 -13.67
N GLY A 108 -5.86 -6.90 -13.38
CA GLY A 108 -6.30 -8.24 -13.75
C GLY A 108 -5.55 -9.36 -13.00
N GLY A 109 -6.05 -10.58 -13.19
CA GLY A 109 -5.49 -11.79 -12.61
C GLY A 109 -5.97 -12.10 -11.19
N ASP A 110 -5.63 -13.30 -10.73
CA ASP A 110 -6.13 -13.88 -9.47
C ASP A 110 -5.15 -13.72 -8.30
N ALA A 111 -4.18 -12.81 -8.41
CA ALA A 111 -3.21 -12.59 -7.36
C ALA A 111 -3.91 -12.03 -6.09
N PRO A 112 -3.53 -12.50 -4.89
CA PRO A 112 -4.15 -12.03 -3.67
C PRO A 112 -3.81 -10.57 -3.38
N MET A 113 -4.72 -9.91 -2.67
CA MET A 113 -4.49 -8.62 -2.04
C MET A 113 -3.94 -8.79 -0.64
N VAL A 114 -2.99 -7.94 -0.26
CA VAL A 114 -2.52 -7.83 1.12
C VAL A 114 -3.33 -6.75 1.83
N VAL A 115 -3.82 -7.01 3.04
CA VAL A 115 -4.59 -6.07 3.88
C VAL A 115 -3.93 -5.94 5.25
#